data_AF-A0A2E9XHB7-F1
#
_entry.id   AF-A0A2E9XHB7-F1
#
_cell.length_a   1.000
_cell.length_b   1.000
_cell.length_c   1.000
_cell.angle_alpha   90.00
_cell.angle_beta   90.00
_cell.angle_gamma   90.00
#
_symmetry.space_group_name_H-M   'P 1'
#
loop_
_entity.id
_entity.type
_entity.pdbx_description
1 polymer ?
#
loop_
_entity_poly.entity_id
_entity_poly.type
_entity_poly.pdbx_seq_one_letter_code
_entity_poly.pdbx_strand_id
1 'polypeptide(L)'
;MSAYDPYRRKVLIIQSRFYPDISDEIFKGAKLVLERKNVNFNSISVPGSLEIPSALSFSIHTRYGGYIVLGCVIRGKTSHYNLVCQESIRGVMNLACKHKLALGFGIITAENKKQALERASVKKGNKGGQAAETCLQMIKIKKP
;
A
#
# COMPACT_ATOMS: atom_id res chain seq x y z
N MET A 1 15.79 29.00 -10.26
CA MET A 1 14.51 28.25 -10.30
C MET A 1 14.83 26.79 -10.01
N SER A 2 14.59 26.30 -8.79
CA SER A 2 14.93 24.91 -8.44
C SER A 2 14.08 23.97 -9.30
N ALA A 3 14.71 23.03 -10.00
CA ALA A 3 14.00 21.98 -10.72
C ALA A 3 13.00 21.29 -9.77
N TYR A 4 11.78 21.07 -10.23
CA TYR A 4 10.75 20.37 -9.45
C TYR A 4 11.21 18.94 -9.17
N ASP A 5 11.54 18.65 -7.91
CA ASP A 5 11.78 17.29 -7.43
C ASP A 5 10.49 16.73 -6.81
N PRO A 6 9.75 15.85 -7.51
CA PRO A 6 8.53 15.24 -6.98
C PRO A 6 8.78 14.37 -5.74
N TYR A 7 10.02 14.00 -5.45
CA TYR A 7 10.40 13.08 -4.38
C TYR A 7 10.99 13.78 -3.15
N ARG A 8 10.98 15.12 -3.11
CA ARG A 8 11.41 15.90 -1.95
C ARG A 8 10.60 15.58 -0.68
N ARG A 9 9.39 15.05 -0.83
CA ARG A 9 8.54 14.56 0.27
C ARG A 9 8.61 13.04 0.34
N LYS A 10 8.70 12.50 1.56
CA LYS A 10 8.73 11.06 1.82
C LYS A 10 7.44 10.36 1.35
N VAL A 11 7.53 9.08 1.02
CA VAL A 11 6.38 8.18 0.89
C VAL A 11 6.07 7.55 2.26
N LEU A 12 4.80 7.34 2.59
CA LEU A 12 4.40 6.53 3.74
C LEU A 12 3.90 5.16 3.28
N ILE A 13 4.49 4.09 3.80
CA ILE A 13 3.97 2.73 3.67
C ILE A 13 3.14 2.39 4.91
N ILE A 14 1.90 1.95 4.71
CA ILE A 14 1.03 1.43 5.76
C ILE A 14 0.80 -0.04 5.48
N GLN A 15 1.22 -0.91 6.39
CA GLN A 15 1.21 -2.35 6.17
C GLN A 15 0.40 -3.10 7.23
N SER A 16 -0.57 -3.89 6.76
CA SER A 16 -1.19 -4.94 7.58
C SER A 16 -0.24 -6.12 7.76
N ARG A 17 -0.08 -6.59 9.01
CA ARG A 17 0.83 -7.70 9.37
C ARG A 17 0.13 -9.01 9.74
N PHE A 18 -1.15 -9.16 9.40
CA PHE A 18 -1.94 -10.35 9.74
C PHE A 18 -1.35 -11.68 9.21
N TYR A 19 -0.71 -11.66 8.03
CA TYR A 19 -0.01 -12.82 7.46
C TYR A 19 1.48 -12.49 7.28
N PRO A 20 2.35 -12.68 8.29
CA PRO A 20 3.73 -12.16 8.27
C PRO A 20 4.56 -12.58 7.05
N ASP A 21 4.51 -13.85 6.67
CA ASP A 21 5.26 -14.40 5.53
C ASP A 21 4.88 -13.76 4.19
N ILE A 22 3.59 -13.50 3.99
CA ILE A 22 3.08 -12.80 2.81
C ILE A 22 3.39 -11.31 2.90
N SER A 23 3.08 -10.71 4.05
CA SER A 23 3.29 -9.29 4.32
C SER A 23 4.73 -8.88 4.09
N ASP A 24 5.70 -9.65 4.57
CA ASP A 24 7.13 -9.34 4.43
C ASP A 24 7.58 -9.36 2.95
N GLU A 25 7.08 -10.28 2.13
CA GLU A 25 7.36 -10.30 0.68
C GLU A 25 6.71 -9.11 -0.05
N ILE A 26 5.47 -8.73 0.30
CA ILE A 26 4.83 -7.53 -0.27
C ILE A 26 5.65 -6.28 0.10
N PHE A 27 6.03 -6.13 1.37
CA PHE A 27 6.81 -4.98 1.82
C PHE A 27 8.17 -4.91 1.13
N LYS A 28 8.86 -6.04 1.03
CA LYS A 28 10.15 -6.15 0.32
C LYS A 28 10.03 -5.70 -1.13
N GLY A 29 8.96 -6.09 -1.84
CA GLY A 29 8.71 -5.64 -3.21
C GLY A 29 8.57 -4.12 -3.32
N ALA A 30 7.79 -3.51 -2.42
CA ALA A 30 7.61 -2.06 -2.39
C ALA A 30 8.92 -1.32 -2.04
N LYS A 31 9.62 -1.80 -1.00
CA LYS A 31 10.91 -1.26 -0.55
C LYS A 31 11.96 -1.26 -1.66
N LEU A 32 12.13 -2.37 -2.37
CA LEU A 32 13.10 -2.49 -3.46
C LEU A 32 12.85 -1.47 -4.59
N VAL A 33 11.58 -1.19 -4.90
CA VAL A 33 11.24 -0.16 -5.91
C VAL A 33 11.63 1.23 -5.41
N LEU A 34 11.25 1.60 -4.19
CA LEU A 34 11.55 2.92 -3.65
C LEU A 34 13.07 3.14 -3.51
N GLU A 35 13.81 2.14 -3.04
CA GLU A 35 15.28 2.19 -2.94
C GLU A 35 15.93 2.36 -4.32
N ARG A 36 15.52 1.57 -5.32
CA ARG A 36 16.04 1.71 -6.71
C ARG A 36 15.77 3.08 -7.32
N LYS A 37 14.72 3.77 -6.87
CA LYS A 37 14.35 5.11 -7.33
C LYS A 37 14.89 6.22 -6.42
N ASN A 38 15.68 5.89 -5.40
CA ASN A 38 16.19 6.82 -4.39
C ASN A 38 15.08 7.65 -3.70
N VAL A 39 13.92 7.05 -3.47
CA VAL A 39 12.78 7.70 -2.82
C VAL A 39 12.78 7.39 -1.32
N ASN A 40 12.86 8.43 -0.50
CA ASN A 40 12.77 8.29 0.95
C ASN A 40 11.38 7.85 1.37
N PHE A 41 11.30 6.94 2.34
CA PHE A 41 10.02 6.47 2.87
C PHE A 41 10.08 6.21 4.38
N ASN A 42 8.90 6.28 5.00
CA ASN A 42 8.65 5.75 6.34
C ASN A 42 7.67 4.57 6.24
N SER A 43 7.62 3.71 7.25
CA SER A 43 6.66 2.61 7.31
C SER A 43 6.01 2.50 8.69
N ILE A 44 4.72 2.22 8.71
CA ILE A 44 3.97 1.87 9.92
C ILE A 44 3.24 0.55 9.72
N SER A 45 3.04 -0.18 10.81
CA SER A 45 2.32 -1.46 10.81
C SER A 45 0.98 -1.33 11.50
N VAL A 46 -0.02 -2.05 10.99
CA VAL A 46 -1.34 -2.20 11.59
C VAL A 46 -1.69 -3.69 11.74
N PRO A 47 -2.60 -4.07 12.68
CA PRO A 47 -2.94 -5.47 12.91
C PRO A 47 -3.53 -6.17 11.67
N GLY A 48 -4.50 -5.54 11.00
CA GLY A 48 -5.22 -6.11 9.88
C GLY A 48 -5.47 -5.10 8.75
N SER A 49 -6.06 -5.58 7.66
CA SER A 49 -6.37 -4.73 6.49
C SER A 49 -7.48 -3.71 6.78
N LEU A 50 -8.38 -4.02 7.73
CA LEU A 50 -9.46 -3.13 8.15
C LEU A 50 -8.97 -1.86 8.86
N GLU A 51 -7.79 -1.91 9.48
CA GLU A 51 -7.20 -0.76 10.17
C GLU A 51 -6.41 0.14 9.23
N ILE A 52 -6.13 -0.28 7.99
CA ILE A 52 -5.39 0.52 7.00
C ILE A 52 -6.09 1.87 6.72
N PRO A 53 -7.41 1.94 6.44
CA PRO A 53 -8.11 3.21 6.29
C PRO A 53 -7.92 4.15 7.48
N SER A 54 -8.04 3.64 8.71
CA SER A 54 -7.89 4.45 9.93
C SER A 54 -6.48 5.00 10.04
N ALA A 55 -5.45 4.16 9.90
CA ALA A 55 -4.06 4.60 9.93
C ALA A 55 -3.73 5.59 8.80
N LEU A 56 -4.30 5.40 7.61
CA LEU A 56 -4.19 6.36 6.51
C LEU A 56 -4.81 7.71 6.91
N SER A 57 -5.99 7.70 7.52
CA SER A 57 -6.68 8.91 7.94
C SER A 57 -5.88 9.74 8.96
N PHE A 58 -5.22 9.07 9.91
CA PHE A 58 -4.37 9.72 10.91
C PHE A 58 -3.16 10.43 10.29
N SER A 59 -2.77 10.03 9.08
CA SER A 59 -1.60 10.57 8.39
C SER A 59 -1.90 11.67 7.37
N ILE A 60 -3.17 11.97 7.06
CA ILE A 60 -3.55 12.88 5.96
C ILE A 60 -2.93 14.28 6.08
N HIS A 61 -2.81 14.81 7.29
CA HIS A 61 -2.29 16.16 7.54
C HIS A 61 -0.76 16.21 7.72
N THR A 62 -0.09 15.08 7.50
CA THR A 62 1.37 15.00 7.58
C THR A 62 2.03 15.29 6.23
N ARG A 63 3.35 15.53 6.21
CA ARG A 63 4.09 16.00 5.02
C ARG A 63 4.52 14.89 4.05
N TYR A 64 3.73 13.83 3.88
CA TYR A 64 4.05 12.79 2.88
C TYR A 64 3.64 13.20 1.46
N GLY A 65 4.44 12.83 0.48
CA GLY A 65 4.19 13.08 -0.95
C GLY A 65 3.22 12.06 -1.56
N GLY A 66 3.23 10.83 -1.02
CA GLY A 66 2.34 9.75 -1.43
C GLY A 66 2.26 8.65 -0.39
N TYR A 67 1.32 7.74 -0.61
CA TYR A 67 0.96 6.67 0.32
C TYR A 67 0.94 5.34 -0.41
N ILE A 68 1.45 4.29 0.23
CA ILE A 68 1.36 2.92 -0.25
C ILE A 68 0.67 2.10 0.84
N VAL A 69 -0.43 1.43 0.50
CA VAL A 69 -1.13 0.55 1.43
C VAL A 69 -0.89 -0.91 1.05
N LEU A 70 -0.42 -1.71 2.00
CA LEU A 70 -0.02 -3.10 1.78
C LEU A 70 -0.76 -4.01 2.76
N GLY A 71 -1.19 -5.18 2.29
CA GLY A 71 -1.85 -6.14 3.16
C GLY A 71 -2.24 -7.42 2.44
N CYS A 72 -2.80 -8.37 3.17
CA CYS A 72 -3.34 -9.58 2.60
C CYS A 72 -4.59 -10.02 3.36
N VAL A 73 -5.58 -10.49 2.60
CA VAL A 73 -6.82 -11.09 3.09
C VAL A 73 -7.03 -12.38 2.31
N ILE A 74 -7.15 -13.50 3.02
CA ILE A 74 -7.32 -14.84 2.43
C ILE A 74 -8.71 -15.36 2.80
N ARG A 75 -9.43 -15.94 1.84
CA ARG A 75 -10.78 -16.48 2.09
C ARG A 75 -10.75 -17.57 3.16
N GLY A 76 -11.61 -17.39 4.15
CA GLY A 76 -11.92 -18.38 5.19
C GLY A 76 -13.30 -19.01 4.98
N LYS A 77 -13.89 -19.54 6.05
CA LYS A 77 -15.18 -20.25 6.00
C LYS A 77 -16.42 -19.33 5.99
N THR A 78 -16.25 -18.06 6.34
CA THR A 78 -17.35 -17.13 6.60
C THR A 78 -17.34 -15.94 5.66
N SER A 79 -18.46 -15.22 5.57
CA SER A 79 -18.61 -13.96 4.83
C SER A 79 -17.67 -12.84 5.30
N HIS A 80 -17.03 -12.97 6.47
CA HIS A 80 -16.01 -12.05 7.00
C HIS A 80 -14.96 -11.65 5.96
N TYR A 81 -14.52 -12.58 5.10
CA TYR A 81 -13.60 -12.28 4.00
C TYR A 81 -14.11 -11.15 3.09
N ASN A 82 -15.37 -11.22 2.66
CA ASN A 82 -15.96 -10.23 1.76
C ASN A 82 -16.02 -8.87 2.46
N LEU A 83 -16.43 -8.83 3.73
CA LEU A 83 -16.54 -7.59 4.52
C LEU A 83 -15.17 -6.93 4.70
N VAL A 84 -14.16 -7.71 5.11
CA VAL A 84 -12.78 -7.20 5.27
C VAL A 84 -12.26 -6.65 3.95
N CYS A 85 -12.41 -7.39 2.85
CA CYS A 85 -11.93 -6.95 1.55
C CYS A 85 -12.63 -5.65 1.09
N GLN A 86 -13.96 -5.64 1.11
CA GLN A 86 -14.76 -4.53 0.58
C GLN A 86 -14.59 -3.27 1.43
N GLU A 87 -14.68 -3.36 2.75
CA GLU A 87 -14.59 -2.18 3.61
C GLU A 87 -13.17 -1.62 3.69
N SER A 88 -12.13 -2.46 3.66
CA SER A 88 -10.74 -1.99 3.59
C SER A 88 -10.49 -1.21 2.30
N ILE A 89 -10.94 -1.74 1.16
CA ILE A 89 -10.81 -1.09 -0.16
C ILE A 89 -11.62 0.21 -0.19
N ARG A 90 -12.90 0.16 0.22
CA ARG A 90 -13.80 1.31 0.20
C ARG A 90 -13.26 2.44 1.08
N GLY A 91 -12.83 2.13 2.31
CA GLY A 91 -12.27 3.12 3.22
C GLY A 91 -11.02 3.80 2.65
N VAL A 92 -10.09 3.02 2.10
CA VAL A 92 -8.89 3.55 1.45
C VAL A 92 -9.25 4.45 0.26
N MET A 93 -10.14 4.00 -0.64
CA MET A 93 -10.50 4.75 -1.83
C MET A 93 -11.26 6.04 -1.50
N ASN A 94 -12.16 6.00 -0.51
CA ASN A 94 -12.86 7.19 -0.02
C ASN A 94 -11.88 8.26 0.46
N LEU A 95 -10.88 7.87 1.28
CA LEU A 95 -9.86 8.80 1.77
C LEU A 95 -8.97 9.32 0.64
N ALA A 96 -8.56 8.44 -0.28
CA ALA A 96 -7.72 8.82 -1.40
C ALA A 96 -8.38 9.86 -2.31
N CYS A 97 -9.65 9.66 -2.67
CA CYS A 97 -10.39 10.61 -3.49
C CYS A 97 -10.70 11.90 -2.72
N LYS A 98 -11.23 11.79 -1.50
CA LYS A 98 -11.62 12.95 -0.67
C LYS A 98 -10.44 13.88 -0.40
N HIS A 99 -9.27 13.33 -0.11
CA HIS A 99 -8.07 14.09 0.26
C HIS A 99 -7.04 14.19 -0.87
N LYS A 100 -7.40 13.77 -2.09
CA LYS A 100 -6.56 13.83 -3.29
C LYS A 100 -5.18 13.19 -3.05
N LEU A 101 -5.14 12.01 -2.44
CA LEU A 101 -3.90 11.33 -2.07
C LEU A 101 -3.28 10.64 -3.30
N ALA A 102 -1.97 10.74 -3.46
CA ALA A 102 -1.24 9.91 -4.42
C ALA A 102 -1.05 8.51 -3.80
N LEU A 103 -1.89 7.55 -4.20
CA LEU A 103 -2.01 6.25 -3.54
C LEU A 103 -1.52 5.10 -4.43
N GLY A 104 -0.70 4.22 -3.86
CA GLY A 104 -0.41 2.87 -4.37
C GLY A 104 -1.18 1.81 -3.58
N PHE A 105 -1.93 0.95 -4.26
CA PHE A 105 -2.75 -0.08 -3.63
C PHE A 105 -2.16 -1.49 -3.78
N GLY A 106 -1.78 -2.09 -2.65
CA GLY A 106 -1.10 -3.37 -2.54
C GLY A 106 -1.74 -4.36 -1.55
N ILE A 107 -3.05 -4.26 -1.29
CA ILE A 107 -3.77 -5.28 -0.53
C ILE A 107 -4.10 -6.46 -1.46
N ILE A 108 -3.65 -7.66 -1.11
CA ILE A 108 -3.94 -8.90 -1.82
C ILE A 108 -5.22 -9.52 -1.26
N THR A 109 -6.20 -9.75 -2.12
CA THR A 109 -7.38 -10.57 -1.82
C THR A 109 -7.24 -11.89 -2.58
N ALA A 110 -7.25 -13.02 -1.87
CA ALA A 110 -6.97 -14.32 -2.46
C ALA A 110 -7.87 -15.42 -1.90
N GLU A 111 -8.12 -16.46 -2.70
CA GLU A 111 -8.96 -17.60 -2.29
C GLU A 111 -8.18 -18.58 -1.41
N ASN A 112 -6.84 -18.58 -1.47
CA ASN A 112 -5.98 -19.43 -0.65
C ASN A 112 -4.56 -18.85 -0.51
N LYS A 113 -3.78 -19.45 0.40
CA LYS A 113 -2.41 -19.02 0.71
C LYS A 113 -1.46 -19.12 -0.49
N LYS A 114 -1.60 -20.13 -1.35
CA LYS A 114 -0.75 -20.30 -2.53
C LYS A 114 -0.89 -19.12 -3.50
N GLN A 115 -2.14 -18.73 -3.80
CA GLN A 115 -2.42 -17.55 -4.62
C GLN A 115 -1.87 -16.26 -3.99
N ALA A 116 -2.03 -16.11 -2.67
CA ALA A 116 -1.52 -14.93 -1.96
C ALA A 116 0.00 -14.81 -2.05
N LEU A 117 0.73 -15.91 -1.80
CA LEU A 117 2.19 -15.97 -1.91
C LEU A 117 2.68 -15.71 -3.33
N GLU A 118 2.01 -16.26 -4.34
CA GLU A 118 2.37 -16.04 -5.74
C GLU A 118 2.24 -14.56 -6.14
N ARG A 119 1.17 -13.90 -5.68
CA ARG A 119 0.95 -12.46 -5.92
C ARG A 119 1.91 -11.58 -5.11
N ALA A 120 2.28 -12.00 -3.90
CA ALA A 120 3.19 -11.27 -3.03
C ALA A 120 4.65 -11.36 -3.48
N SER A 121 5.07 -12.54 -3.93
CA SER A 121 6.47 -12.85 -4.21
C SER A 121 7.10 -11.84 -5.16
N VAL A 122 8.24 -11.30 -4.75
CA VAL A 122 9.02 -10.32 -5.54
C VAL A 122 9.45 -10.89 -6.90
N LYS A 123 9.60 -12.21 -7.00
CA LYS A 123 10.02 -12.90 -8.24
C LYS A 123 8.85 -13.26 -9.16
N LYS A 124 7.61 -13.15 -8.68
CA LYS A 124 6.40 -13.52 -9.44
C LYS A 124 5.50 -12.31 -9.59
N GLY A 125 4.40 -12.25 -8.84
CA GLY A 125 3.45 -11.15 -8.96
C GLY A 125 4.00 -9.80 -8.51
N ASN A 126 4.87 -9.78 -7.50
CA ASN A 126 5.47 -8.56 -6.93
C ASN A 126 4.44 -7.44 -6.67
N LYS A 127 3.31 -7.79 -6.03
CA LYS A 127 2.21 -6.82 -5.84
C LYS A 127 2.65 -5.57 -5.08
N GLY A 128 3.57 -5.71 -4.13
CA GLY A 128 4.14 -4.57 -3.41
C GLY A 128 4.95 -3.63 -4.30
N GLY A 129 5.79 -4.18 -5.19
CA GLY A 129 6.53 -3.39 -6.16
C GLY A 129 5.60 -2.65 -7.13
N GLN A 130 4.54 -3.32 -7.61
CA GLN A 130 3.51 -2.68 -8.43
C GLN A 130 2.85 -1.51 -7.69
N ALA A 131 2.49 -1.70 -6.41
CA ALA A 131 1.88 -0.64 -5.60
C ALA A 131 2.83 0.56 -5.43
N ALA A 132 4.12 0.31 -5.23
CA ALA A 132 5.13 1.36 -5.15
C ALA A 132 5.26 2.12 -6.47
N GLU A 133 5.41 1.44 -7.60
CA GLU A 133 5.46 2.09 -8.93
C GLU A 133 4.20 2.93 -9.18
N THR A 134 3.01 2.40 -8.90
CA THR A 134 1.75 3.14 -9.01
C THR A 134 1.77 4.40 -8.15
N CYS A 135 2.21 4.32 -6.89
CA CYS A 135 2.31 5.50 -6.01
C CYS A 135 3.21 6.57 -6.62
N LEU A 136 4.40 6.19 -7.11
CA LEU A 136 5.34 7.13 -7.73
C LEU A 136 4.77 7.77 -9.00
N GLN A 137 3.98 7.04 -9.79
CA GLN A 137 3.28 7.62 -10.95
C GLN A 137 2.17 8.57 -10.51
N MET A 138 1.38 8.21 -9.49
CA MET A 138 0.32 9.07 -8.96
C MET A 138 0.88 10.37 -8.37
N ILE A 139 2.08 10.34 -7.76
CA ILE A 139 2.77 11.56 -7.31
C ILE A 139 3.06 12.50 -8.49
N LYS A 140 3.51 11.96 -9.63
CA LYS A 140 3.77 12.76 -10.84
C LYS A 140 2.48 13.33 -11.43
N ILE A 141 1.39 12.56 -11.45
CA ILE A 141 0.09 12.98 -11.99
C ILE A 141 -0.54 14.07 -11.13
N LYS A 142 -0.52 13.89 -9.79
CA LYS A 142 -1.17 14.81 -8.86
C LYS A 142 -0.69 16.25 -9.09
N LYS A 143 0.60 16.42 -9.41
CA LYS A 143 1.34 17.72 -9.45
C LYS A 143 1.17 18.50 -8.12
N PRO A 144 2.16 19.30 -7.70
CA PRO A 144 2.11 19.93 -6.38
C PRO A 144 1.02 21.00 -6.28
#